data_AF-A0A530ZP80-F1
#
_entry.id   AF-A0A530ZP80-F1
#
_cell.length_a   1.000
_cell.length_b   1.000
_cell.length_c   1.000
_cell.angle_alpha   90.00
_cell.angle_beta   90.00
_cell.angle_gamma   90.00
#
_symmetry.space_group_name_H-M   'P 1'
#
loop_
_entity.id
_entity.type
_entity.pdbx_description
1 polymer ?
#
loop_
_entity_poly.entity_id
_entity_poly.type
_entity_poly.pdbx_seq_one_letter_code
_entity_poly.pdbx_strand_id
1 'polypeptide(L)'
;MVETGHFALVLAFALSLVQALVPLFGARINSQKMMAVGGPVAVTGFALTALSFAALATAYATSDFSVANVWDNSHSLQPLIYKITGTWGNHEGSMLLWVLILSFFGALVAAFGSNLPATLRANVLAVQGAIGATFLLFILATSNPFARLNPAPIEGRDLNPILQDLGLAIHPPLLYLGYVGFSICFSFSVAALIEGRIDASWARWVRPWTLVAWMFLTGGIAMGSYWAYYELGWGGFWFWDPVENASFMPWLAGTALLHSAIVMEKRSALK
;
A
#
# COMPACT_ATOMS: atom_id res chain seq x y z
N MET A 1 5.85 -17.48 15.08
CA MET A 1 5.97 -16.55 13.93
C MET A 1 4.88 -15.49 13.97
N VAL A 2 3.64 -15.88 14.27
CA VAL A 2 2.47 -14.99 14.38
C VAL A 2 2.69 -13.83 15.35
N GLU A 3 3.18 -14.12 16.56
CA GLU A 3 3.46 -13.13 17.61
C GLU A 3 4.56 -12.15 17.19
N THR A 4 5.58 -12.65 16.50
CA THR A 4 6.65 -11.85 15.91
C THR A 4 6.10 -10.92 14.83
N GLY A 5 5.23 -11.42 13.96
CA GLY A 5 4.57 -10.63 12.92
C GLY A 5 3.71 -9.52 13.51
N HIS A 6 2.87 -9.86 14.48
CA HIS A 6 2.03 -8.89 15.18
C HIS A 6 2.86 -7.84 15.93
N PHE A 7 3.93 -8.25 16.62
CA PHE A 7 4.84 -7.31 17.28
C PHE A 7 5.54 -6.39 16.28
N ALA A 8 6.00 -6.92 15.14
CA ALA A 8 6.58 -6.12 14.06
C ALA A 8 5.59 -5.09 13.52
N LEU A 9 4.30 -5.44 13.39
CA LEU A 9 3.24 -4.52 12.99
C LEU A 9 3.03 -3.39 14.00
N VAL A 10 3.05 -3.69 15.30
CA VAL A 10 2.97 -2.67 16.37
C VAL A 10 4.19 -1.73 16.33
N LEU A 11 5.39 -2.27 16.10
CA LEU A 11 6.58 -1.44 15.94
C LEU A 11 6.52 -0.57 14.67
N ALA A 12 6.01 -1.11 13.55
CA ALA A 12 5.77 -0.33 12.34
C ALA A 12 4.81 0.83 12.60
N PHE A 13 3.75 0.62 13.39
CA PHE A 13 2.85 1.69 13.83
C PHE A 13 3.59 2.77 14.63
N ALA A 14 4.34 2.39 15.67
CA ALA A 14 5.12 3.35 16.45
C ALA A 14 6.11 4.15 15.58
N LEU A 15 6.79 3.49 14.65
CA LEU A 15 7.70 4.15 13.70
C LEU A 15 6.96 5.07 12.73
N SER A 16 5.77 4.71 12.25
CA SER A 16 4.99 5.60 11.39
C SER A 16 4.59 6.91 12.07
N LEU A 17 4.34 6.89 13.39
CA LEU A 17 4.11 8.11 14.17
C LEU A 17 5.38 8.98 14.26
N VAL A 18 6.53 8.34 14.49
CA VAL A 18 7.83 9.03 14.46
C VAL A 18 8.10 9.62 13.07
N GLN A 19 7.84 8.85 12.01
CA GLN A 19 7.97 9.27 10.62
C GLN A 19 7.06 10.45 10.32
N ALA A 20 5.82 10.47 10.85
CA ALA A 20 4.88 11.55 10.63
C ALA A 20 5.27 12.86 11.33
N LEU A 21 5.75 12.77 12.57
CA LEU A 21 5.90 13.94 13.44
C LEU A 21 7.30 14.55 13.41
N VAL A 22 8.35 13.72 13.52
CA VAL A 22 9.72 14.19 13.71
C VAL A 22 10.27 14.96 12.50
N PRO A 23 10.24 14.41 11.26
CA PRO A 23 10.73 15.15 10.10
C PRO A 23 9.86 16.37 9.77
N LEU A 24 8.54 16.31 10.02
CA LEU A 24 7.64 17.45 9.85
C LEU A 24 8.03 18.61 10.77
N PHE A 25 8.18 18.35 12.07
CA PHE A 25 8.61 19.37 13.02
C PHE A 25 10.02 19.86 12.69
N GLY A 26 10.92 18.95 12.33
CA GLY A 26 12.28 19.25 11.87
C GLY A 26 12.30 20.25 10.71
N ALA A 27 11.41 20.09 9.73
CA ALA A 27 11.29 21.02 8.61
C ALA A 27 10.80 22.41 9.05
N ARG A 28 9.93 22.51 10.07
CA ARG A 28 9.41 23.79 10.59
C ARG A 28 10.45 24.59 11.36
N ILE A 29 11.35 23.92 12.08
CA ILE A 29 12.43 24.57 12.84
C ILE A 29 13.78 24.55 12.12
N ASN A 30 13.80 24.13 10.85
CA ASN A 30 15.00 23.99 10.03
C ASN A 30 16.12 23.11 10.66
N SER A 31 15.72 22.06 11.39
CA SER A 31 16.64 21.12 12.03
C SER A 31 16.97 19.95 11.09
N GLN A 32 18.20 19.97 10.54
CA GLN A 32 18.69 18.92 9.63
C GLN A 32 18.68 17.53 10.27
N LYS A 33 19.01 17.44 11.57
CA LYS A 33 19.02 16.17 12.30
C LYS A 33 17.63 15.56 12.39
N MET A 34 16.60 16.37 12.66
CA MET A 34 15.22 15.88 12.76
C MET A 34 14.64 15.51 11.39
N MET A 35 14.95 16.29 10.35
CA MET A 35 14.57 15.93 8.98
C MET A 35 15.20 14.61 8.53
N ALA A 36 16.46 14.37 8.89
CA ALA A 36 17.19 13.15 8.54
C ALA A 36 16.60 11.87 9.15
N VAL A 37 15.78 11.97 10.21
CA VAL A 37 15.09 10.82 10.82
C VAL A 37 14.11 10.15 9.86
N GLY A 38 13.49 10.92 8.95
CA GLY A 38 12.43 10.41 8.08
C GLY A 38 12.88 9.23 7.21
N GLY A 39 14.11 9.27 6.68
CA GLY A 39 14.64 8.24 5.79
C GLY A 39 14.79 6.87 6.47
N PRO A 40 15.63 6.75 7.51
CA PRO A 40 15.81 5.50 8.24
C PRO A 40 14.51 4.93 8.78
N VAL A 41 13.63 5.77 9.36
CA VAL A 41 12.36 5.30 9.93
C VAL A 41 11.42 4.75 8.85
N ALA A 42 11.36 5.37 7.66
CA ALA A 42 10.56 4.84 6.56
C ALA A 42 11.06 3.48 6.07
N VAL A 43 12.38 3.30 5.95
CA VAL A 43 12.98 2.02 5.53
C VAL A 43 12.77 0.94 6.59
N THR A 44 13.01 1.25 7.87
CA THR A 44 12.77 0.30 8.97
C THR A 44 11.29 -0.03 9.13
N GLY A 45 10.40 0.96 8.98
CA GLY A 45 8.95 0.74 9.00
C GLY A 45 8.47 -0.18 7.89
N PHE A 46 9.01 -0.03 6.67
CA PHE A 46 8.77 -0.97 5.57
C PHE A 46 9.27 -2.38 5.91
N ALA A 47 10.50 -2.51 6.41
CA ALA A 47 11.08 -3.81 6.77
C ALA A 47 10.24 -4.54 7.84
N LEU A 48 9.74 -3.82 8.84
CA LEU A 48 8.86 -4.37 9.88
C LEU A 48 7.49 -4.76 9.32
N THR A 49 6.91 -3.95 8.44
CA THR A 49 5.65 -4.28 7.76
C THR A 49 5.81 -5.50 6.86
N ALA A 50 6.94 -5.61 6.14
CA ALA A 50 7.28 -6.77 5.32
C ALA A 50 7.48 -8.04 6.17
N LEU A 51 8.13 -7.92 7.33
CA LEU A 51 8.26 -9.02 8.29
C LEU A 51 6.88 -9.48 8.81
N SER A 52 5.99 -8.53 9.15
CA SER A 52 4.61 -8.82 9.52
C SER A 52 3.87 -9.56 8.41
N PHE A 53 3.92 -9.05 7.17
CA PHE A 53 3.28 -9.70 6.02
C PHE A 53 3.82 -11.10 5.76
N ALA A 54 5.15 -11.29 5.83
CA ALA A 54 5.78 -12.60 5.67
C ALA A 54 5.38 -13.59 6.77
N ALA A 55 5.20 -13.12 8.00
CA ALA A 55 4.71 -13.95 9.10
C ALA A 55 3.27 -14.42 8.85
N LEU A 56 2.39 -13.54 8.35
CA LEU A 56 1.02 -13.91 7.98
C LEU A 56 1.00 -14.89 6.81
N ALA A 57 1.79 -14.63 5.75
CA ALA A 57 1.91 -15.51 4.60
C ALA A 57 2.44 -16.90 5.00
N THR A 58 3.36 -16.96 5.96
CA THR A 58 3.85 -18.24 6.51
C THR A 58 2.73 -18.97 7.25
N ALA A 59 1.94 -18.27 8.07
CA ALA A 59 0.80 -18.87 8.78
C ALA A 59 -0.22 -19.48 7.80
N TYR A 60 -0.52 -18.79 6.70
CA TYR A 60 -1.32 -19.33 5.61
C TYR A 60 -0.67 -20.56 4.95
N ALA A 61 0.60 -20.47 4.56
CA ALA A 61 1.31 -21.56 3.89
C ALA A 61 1.38 -22.85 4.74
N THR A 62 1.52 -22.71 6.06
CA THR A 62 1.56 -23.83 7.00
C THR A 62 0.19 -24.23 7.55
N SER A 63 -0.89 -23.58 7.13
CA SER A 63 -2.27 -23.80 7.63
C SER A 63 -2.37 -23.66 9.17
N ASP A 64 -1.78 -22.60 9.72
CA ASP A 64 -1.87 -22.30 11.14
C ASP A 64 -3.26 -21.76 11.52
N PHE A 65 -4.20 -22.69 11.76
CA PHE A 65 -5.59 -22.38 12.11
C PHE A 65 -5.77 -21.81 13.53
N SER A 66 -4.70 -21.66 14.30
CA SER A 66 -4.75 -20.89 15.54
C SER A 66 -4.85 -19.37 15.28
N VAL A 67 -4.69 -18.92 14.03
CA VAL A 67 -4.97 -17.56 13.57
C VAL A 67 -6.36 -17.50 12.93
N ALA A 68 -7.24 -16.66 13.44
CA ALA A 68 -8.63 -16.54 12.99
C ALA A 68 -8.73 -16.23 11.49
N ASN A 69 -7.90 -15.31 11.00
CA ASN A 69 -7.88 -14.94 9.58
C ASN A 69 -7.52 -16.12 8.66
N VAL A 70 -6.55 -16.95 9.06
CA VAL A 70 -6.15 -18.16 8.33
C VAL A 70 -7.25 -19.22 8.40
N TRP A 71 -7.84 -19.41 9.57
CA TRP A 71 -8.95 -20.33 9.77
C TRP A 71 -10.17 -19.97 8.90
N ASP A 72 -10.55 -18.70 8.83
CA ASP A 72 -11.72 -18.25 8.07
C ASP A 72 -11.54 -18.31 6.54
N ASN A 73 -10.30 -18.33 6.05
CA ASN A 73 -9.99 -18.11 4.63
C ASN A 73 -9.01 -19.12 4.02
N SER A 74 -8.81 -20.27 4.65
CA SER A 74 -7.93 -21.32 4.11
C SER A 74 -8.34 -22.72 4.58
N HIS A 75 -7.74 -23.75 4.00
CA HIS A 75 -7.94 -25.15 4.33
C HIS A 75 -6.66 -25.96 4.03
N SER A 76 -6.40 -27.02 4.82
CA SER A 76 -5.14 -27.76 4.78
C SER A 76 -4.86 -28.44 3.44
N LEU A 77 -5.91 -28.87 2.74
CA LEU A 77 -5.85 -29.53 1.43
C LEU A 77 -5.75 -28.57 0.23
N GLN A 78 -5.85 -27.25 0.44
CA GLN A 78 -5.75 -26.31 -0.67
C GLN A 78 -4.35 -26.33 -1.30
N PRO A 79 -4.24 -26.20 -2.63
CA PRO A 79 -2.97 -25.96 -3.29
C PRO A 79 -2.22 -24.79 -2.65
N LEU A 80 -0.89 -24.91 -2.54
CA LEU A 80 -0.05 -23.92 -1.85
C LEU A 80 -0.21 -22.49 -2.42
N ILE A 81 -0.42 -22.36 -3.73
CA ILE A 81 -0.68 -21.07 -4.35
C ILE A 81 -1.88 -20.38 -3.70
N TYR A 82 -3.00 -21.08 -3.51
CA TYR A 82 -4.22 -20.51 -2.94
C TYR A 82 -4.13 -20.27 -1.44
N LYS A 83 -3.28 -21.03 -0.73
CA LYS A 83 -2.91 -20.69 0.65
C LYS A 83 -2.18 -19.35 0.69
N ILE A 84 -1.15 -19.17 -0.12
CA ILE A 84 -0.37 -17.93 -0.15
C ILE A 84 -1.26 -16.75 -0.57
N THR A 85 -2.06 -16.90 -1.63
CA THR A 85 -2.96 -15.82 -2.08
C THR A 85 -4.05 -15.52 -1.07
N GLY A 86 -4.44 -16.49 -0.24
CA GLY A 86 -5.31 -16.29 0.93
C GLY A 86 -4.84 -15.16 1.85
N THR A 87 -3.52 -14.89 1.92
CA THR A 87 -2.91 -13.77 2.66
C THR A 87 -3.48 -12.40 2.28
N TRP A 88 -3.95 -12.23 1.03
CA TRP A 88 -4.59 -10.99 0.56
C TRP A 88 -5.94 -11.25 -0.12
N GLY A 89 -6.51 -12.45 0.04
CA GLY A 89 -7.82 -12.81 -0.49
C GLY A 89 -8.99 -12.41 0.41
N ASN A 90 -8.69 -11.78 1.55
CA ASN A 90 -9.65 -11.41 2.58
C ASN A 90 -9.41 -9.96 3.05
N HIS A 91 -10.31 -9.45 3.87
CA HIS A 91 -10.28 -8.05 4.33
C HIS A 91 -9.01 -7.69 5.11
N GLU A 92 -8.71 -8.36 6.23
CA GLU A 92 -7.58 -8.01 7.11
C GLU A 92 -6.22 -8.20 6.41
N GLY A 93 -6.09 -9.28 5.65
CA GLY A 93 -4.92 -9.58 4.85
C GLY A 93 -4.66 -8.57 3.73
N SER A 94 -5.73 -8.16 3.02
CA SER A 94 -5.67 -7.09 2.02
C SER A 94 -5.24 -5.76 2.62
N MET A 95 -5.74 -5.42 3.82
CA MET A 95 -5.31 -4.20 4.52
C MET A 95 -3.83 -4.25 4.91
N LEU A 96 -3.29 -5.41 5.26
CA LEU A 96 -1.85 -5.55 5.52
C LEU A 96 -1.02 -5.41 4.23
N LEU A 97 -1.48 -5.98 3.10
CA LEU A 97 -0.87 -5.76 1.78
C LEU A 97 -0.89 -4.28 1.38
N TRP A 98 -2.00 -3.59 1.64
CA TRP A 98 -2.16 -2.16 1.39
C TRP A 98 -1.08 -1.34 2.10
N VAL A 99 -0.89 -1.58 3.41
CA VAL A 99 0.15 -0.87 4.19
C VAL A 99 1.57 -1.29 3.80
N LEU A 100 1.77 -2.55 3.40
CA LEU A 100 3.05 -3.00 2.85
C LEU A 100 3.44 -2.18 1.62
N ILE A 101 2.50 -1.99 0.68
CA ILE A 101 2.73 -1.20 -0.53
C ILE A 101 2.90 0.29 -0.19
N LEU A 102 2.08 0.82 0.72
CA LEU A 102 2.19 2.22 1.18
C LEU A 102 3.59 2.52 1.76
N SER A 103 4.07 1.65 2.66
CA SER A 103 5.38 1.78 3.29
C SER A 103 6.51 1.51 2.30
N PHE A 104 6.32 0.62 1.33
CA PHE A 104 7.25 0.39 0.22
C PHE A 104 7.51 1.68 -0.57
N PHE A 105 6.47 2.40 -1.00
CA PHE A 105 6.65 3.68 -1.70
C PHE A 105 7.34 4.74 -0.83
N GLY A 106 7.06 4.77 0.47
CA GLY A 106 7.79 5.61 1.44
C GLY A 106 9.28 5.27 1.52
N ALA A 107 9.61 3.97 1.59
CA ALA A 107 10.98 3.48 1.58
C ALA A 107 11.70 3.78 0.25
N LEU A 108 11.00 3.71 -0.89
CA LEU A 108 11.56 4.11 -2.19
C LEU A 108 11.93 5.60 -2.21
N VAL A 109 11.07 6.50 -1.71
CA VAL A 109 11.42 7.92 -1.57
C VAL A 109 12.60 8.11 -0.61
N ALA A 110 12.65 7.35 0.48
CA ALA A 110 13.78 7.38 1.39
C ALA A 110 15.08 6.92 0.73
N ALA A 111 15.05 5.89 -0.12
CA ALA A 111 16.24 5.36 -0.78
C ALA A 111 16.71 6.20 -1.98
N PHE A 112 15.78 6.67 -2.81
CA PHE A 112 16.07 7.28 -4.12
C PHE A 112 15.83 8.79 -4.17
N GLY A 113 15.26 9.41 -3.13
CA GLY A 113 14.94 10.84 -3.07
C GLY A 113 16.10 11.74 -2.65
N SER A 114 17.37 11.33 -2.81
CA SER A 114 18.53 12.12 -2.36
C SER A 114 18.72 13.44 -3.12
N ASN A 115 18.12 13.58 -4.30
CA ASN A 115 18.11 14.79 -5.12
C ASN A 115 17.04 15.81 -4.73
N LEU A 116 16.15 15.47 -3.78
CA LEU A 116 15.11 16.37 -3.30
C LEU A 116 15.69 17.37 -2.29
N PRO A 117 15.17 18.61 -2.24
CA PRO A 117 15.40 19.49 -1.10
C PRO A 117 15.08 18.78 0.22
N ALA A 118 15.92 18.98 1.24
CA ALA A 118 15.80 18.27 2.52
C ALA A 118 14.44 18.47 3.19
N THR A 119 13.90 19.70 3.14
CA THR A 119 12.57 20.05 3.66
C THR A 119 11.47 19.31 2.90
N LEU A 120 11.57 19.23 1.57
CA LEU A 120 10.54 18.61 0.74
C LEU A 120 10.50 17.12 1.02
N ARG A 121 11.67 16.46 1.02
CA ARG A 121 11.79 15.04 1.35
C ARG A 121 11.26 14.74 2.75
N ALA A 122 11.59 15.59 3.73
CA ALA A 122 11.10 15.45 5.11
C ALA A 122 9.57 15.53 5.17
N ASN A 123 8.97 16.52 4.51
CA ASN A 123 7.52 16.70 4.45
C ASN A 123 6.81 15.57 3.69
N VAL A 124 7.37 15.07 2.58
CA VAL A 124 6.84 13.92 1.83
C VAL A 124 6.80 12.67 2.70
N LEU A 125 7.93 12.35 3.35
CA LEU A 125 8.01 11.20 4.23
C LEU A 125 7.10 11.34 5.45
N ALA A 126 6.92 12.56 5.96
CA ALA A 126 5.99 12.85 7.05
C ALA A 126 4.53 12.58 6.66
N VAL A 127 4.08 13.10 5.51
CA VAL A 127 2.71 12.87 5.04
C VAL A 127 2.48 11.38 4.77
N GLN A 128 3.44 10.70 4.14
CA GLN A 128 3.36 9.26 3.92
C GLN A 128 3.28 8.49 5.25
N GLY A 129 4.07 8.91 6.25
CA GLY A 129 4.03 8.36 7.60
C GLY A 129 2.69 8.57 8.30
N ALA A 130 2.05 9.73 8.13
CA ALA A 130 0.75 10.03 8.72
C ALA A 130 -0.38 9.17 8.12
N ILE A 131 -0.35 8.94 6.80
CA ILE A 131 -1.25 8.00 6.13
C ILE A 131 -1.00 6.59 6.68
N GLY A 132 0.27 6.19 6.78
CA GLY A 132 0.67 4.88 7.32
C GLY A 132 0.20 4.66 8.75
N ALA A 133 0.36 5.66 9.62
CA ALA A 133 -0.09 5.60 11.00
C ALA A 133 -1.61 5.41 11.10
N THR A 134 -2.40 6.08 10.26
CA THR A 134 -3.86 5.92 10.23
C THR A 134 -4.25 4.49 9.87
N PHE A 135 -3.70 3.93 8.79
CA PHE A 135 -4.04 2.57 8.37
C PHE A 135 -3.48 1.50 9.32
N LEU A 136 -2.28 1.69 9.86
CA LEU A 136 -1.72 0.79 10.87
C LEU A 136 -2.54 0.77 12.15
N LEU A 137 -3.01 1.95 12.61
CA LEU A 137 -3.92 2.04 13.75
C LEU A 137 -5.23 1.31 13.46
N PHE A 138 -5.82 1.52 12.28
CA PHE A 138 -7.03 0.82 11.86
C PHE A 138 -6.84 -0.70 11.88
N ILE A 139 -5.74 -1.21 11.33
CA ILE A 139 -5.45 -2.66 11.34
C ILE A 139 -5.32 -3.17 12.78
N LEU A 140 -4.55 -2.49 13.63
CA LEU A 140 -4.32 -2.93 15.00
C LEU A 140 -5.60 -2.87 15.86
N ALA A 141 -6.47 -1.89 15.63
CA ALA A 141 -7.65 -1.65 16.45
C ALA A 141 -8.88 -2.45 16.00
N THR A 142 -9.10 -2.61 14.69
CA THR A 142 -10.37 -3.15 14.17
C THR A 142 -10.22 -4.29 13.18
N SER A 143 -9.06 -4.44 12.54
CA SER A 143 -8.89 -5.36 11.40
C SER A 143 -7.60 -6.19 11.55
N ASN A 144 -7.37 -6.75 12.76
CA ASN A 144 -6.10 -7.38 13.10
C ASN A 144 -5.99 -8.78 12.48
N PRO A 145 -5.06 -9.02 11.52
CA PRO A 145 -4.94 -10.31 10.84
C PRO A 145 -4.34 -11.42 11.72
N PHE A 146 -3.82 -11.08 12.91
CA PHE A 146 -3.18 -12.03 13.84
C PHE A 146 -4.06 -12.41 15.04
N ALA A 147 -5.36 -12.11 14.98
CA ALA A 147 -6.32 -12.52 16.01
C ALA A 147 -6.23 -14.04 16.26
N ARG A 148 -6.12 -14.43 17.54
CA ARG A 148 -5.88 -15.83 17.94
C ARG A 148 -7.17 -16.54 18.30
N LEU A 149 -7.26 -17.82 17.95
CA LEU A 149 -8.32 -18.73 18.39
C LEU A 149 -7.78 -19.66 19.49
N ASN A 150 -8.54 -19.82 20.57
CA ASN A 150 -8.21 -20.75 21.65
C ASN A 150 -9.50 -21.42 22.18
N PRO A 151 -9.68 -22.75 22.02
CA PRO A 151 -8.74 -23.68 21.37
C PRO A 151 -8.62 -23.43 19.86
N ALA A 152 -7.46 -23.79 19.29
CA ALA A 152 -7.26 -23.72 17.85
C ALA A 152 -8.10 -24.81 17.15
N PRO A 153 -8.89 -24.47 16.12
CA PRO A 153 -9.58 -25.45 15.28
C PRO A 153 -8.61 -26.40 14.58
N ILE A 154 -9.07 -27.61 14.29
CA ILE A 154 -8.28 -28.63 13.60
C ILE A 154 -8.18 -28.34 12.09
N GLU A 155 -9.20 -27.66 11.53
CA GLU A 155 -9.30 -27.40 10.09
C GLU A 155 -9.93 -26.03 9.83
N GLY A 156 -9.56 -25.42 8.70
CA GLY A 156 -10.06 -24.14 8.23
C GLY A 156 -11.38 -24.23 7.44
N ARG A 157 -11.97 -23.07 7.14
CA ARG A 157 -13.29 -22.92 6.51
C ARG A 157 -13.25 -22.80 4.98
N ASP A 158 -12.11 -23.13 4.38
CA ASP A 158 -11.79 -22.90 2.97
C ASP A 158 -11.69 -21.42 2.58
N LEU A 159 -11.02 -21.17 1.46
CA LEU A 159 -11.17 -19.91 0.72
C LEU A 159 -12.44 -20.02 -0.13
N ASN A 160 -13.18 -18.92 -0.27
CA ASN A 160 -14.32 -18.84 -1.19
C ASN A 160 -13.93 -19.47 -2.55
N PRO A 161 -14.66 -20.49 -3.06
CA PRO A 161 -14.27 -21.22 -4.26
C PRO A 161 -13.95 -20.34 -5.47
N ILE A 162 -14.66 -19.22 -5.62
CA ILE A 162 -14.46 -18.26 -6.73
C ILE A 162 -13.10 -17.54 -6.68
N LEU A 163 -12.50 -17.51 -5.49
CA LEU A 163 -11.22 -16.87 -5.22
C LEU A 163 -10.05 -17.85 -5.41
N GLN A 164 -10.31 -19.14 -5.62
CA GLN A 164 -9.29 -20.14 -5.94
C GLN A 164 -8.93 -20.11 -7.43
N ASP A 165 -8.57 -18.92 -7.90
CA ASP A 165 -8.23 -18.62 -9.29
C ASP A 165 -6.95 -17.80 -9.38
N LEU A 166 -6.23 -17.91 -10.50
CA LEU A 166 -4.99 -17.17 -10.72
C LEU A 166 -5.21 -15.65 -10.76
N GLY A 167 -6.41 -15.21 -11.13
CA GLY A 167 -6.87 -13.83 -11.05
C GLY A 167 -6.65 -13.23 -9.67
N LEU A 168 -7.05 -13.92 -8.59
CA LEU A 168 -6.79 -13.46 -7.22
C LEU A 168 -5.30 -13.32 -6.92
N ALA A 169 -4.46 -14.19 -7.48
CA ALA A 169 -3.03 -14.14 -7.22
C ALA A 169 -2.36 -12.88 -7.79
N ILE A 170 -2.89 -12.38 -8.91
CA ILE A 170 -2.24 -11.36 -9.72
C ILE A 170 -2.93 -10.00 -9.60
N HIS A 171 -4.27 -9.97 -9.65
CA HIS A 171 -5.04 -8.73 -9.76
C HIS A 171 -4.90 -7.82 -8.52
N PRO A 172 -5.15 -8.26 -7.27
CA PRO A 172 -5.06 -7.39 -6.10
C PRO A 172 -3.69 -6.75 -5.90
N PRO A 173 -2.55 -7.48 -6.02
CA PRO A 173 -1.23 -6.85 -5.95
C PRO A 173 -1.01 -5.77 -7.01
N LEU A 174 -1.39 -6.01 -8.28
CA LEU A 174 -1.29 -5.01 -9.34
C LEU A 174 -2.18 -3.79 -9.06
N LEU A 175 -3.43 -4.04 -8.69
CA LEU A 175 -4.41 -3.01 -8.39
C LEU A 175 -3.93 -2.12 -7.23
N TYR A 176 -3.46 -2.72 -6.14
CA TYR A 176 -2.98 -1.98 -4.97
C TYR A 176 -1.65 -1.27 -5.23
N LEU A 177 -0.72 -1.84 -6.00
CA LEU A 177 0.49 -1.15 -6.42
C LEU A 177 0.17 0.15 -7.16
N GLY A 178 -0.89 0.14 -7.96
CA GLY A 178 -1.38 1.34 -8.63
C GLY A 178 -2.13 2.29 -7.70
N TYR A 179 -3.20 1.79 -7.07
CA TYR A 179 -4.11 2.57 -6.25
C TYR A 179 -3.40 3.21 -5.05
N VAL A 180 -2.72 2.40 -4.25
CA VAL A 180 -1.93 2.85 -3.10
C VAL A 180 -0.69 3.61 -3.56
N GLY A 181 -0.16 3.31 -4.75
CA GLY A 181 0.94 4.07 -5.36
C GLY A 181 0.65 5.56 -5.50
N PHE A 182 -0.60 5.96 -5.76
CA PHE A 182 -0.98 7.37 -5.81
C PHE A 182 -0.85 8.10 -4.46
N SER A 183 -0.75 7.38 -3.33
CA SER A 183 -0.47 7.99 -2.02
C SER A 183 0.82 8.81 -2.02
N ILE A 184 1.85 8.39 -2.77
CA ILE A 184 3.10 9.14 -2.80
C ILE A 184 2.94 10.44 -3.61
N CYS A 185 2.14 10.42 -4.67
CA CYS A 185 1.80 11.62 -5.44
C CYS A 185 1.02 12.62 -4.55
N PHE A 186 0.10 12.11 -3.74
CA PHE A 186 -0.59 12.90 -2.72
C PHE A 186 0.40 13.48 -1.69
N SER A 187 1.32 12.68 -1.16
CA SER A 187 2.34 13.11 -0.22
C SER A 187 3.24 14.23 -0.78
N PHE A 188 3.66 14.13 -2.04
CA PHE A 188 4.37 15.22 -2.74
C PHE A 188 3.52 16.47 -2.93
N SER A 189 2.23 16.32 -3.21
CA SER A 189 1.31 17.45 -3.38
C SER A 189 1.12 18.20 -2.06
N VAL A 190 0.85 17.48 -0.97
CA VAL A 190 0.70 18.08 0.38
C VAL A 190 2.01 18.70 0.84
N ALA A 191 3.15 18.04 0.62
CA ALA A 191 4.45 18.60 0.98
C ALA A 191 4.74 19.91 0.23
N ALA A 192 4.41 20.00 -1.05
CA ALA A 192 4.56 21.22 -1.84
C ALA A 192 3.63 22.35 -1.37
N LEU A 193 2.40 22.03 -0.96
CA LEU A 193 1.47 22.99 -0.35
C LEU A 193 2.00 23.51 0.99
N ILE A 194 2.59 22.64 1.82
CA ILE A 194 3.24 23.03 3.08
C ILE A 194 4.42 23.98 2.82
N GLU A 195 5.21 23.73 1.76
CA GLU A 195 6.35 24.57 1.40
C GLU A 195 5.97 25.85 0.64
N GLY A 196 4.76 25.91 0.09
CA GLY A 196 4.32 27.00 -0.80
C GLY A 196 5.08 27.05 -2.12
N ARG A 197 5.64 25.92 -2.59
CA ARG A 197 6.46 25.84 -3.81
C ARG A 197 5.93 24.77 -4.76
N ILE A 198 5.19 25.21 -5.78
CA ILE A 198 4.72 24.36 -6.88
C ILE A 198 5.33 24.92 -8.17
N ASP A 199 6.47 24.36 -8.57
CA ASP A 199 7.22 24.79 -9.75
C ASP A 199 7.52 23.60 -10.69
N ALA A 200 8.24 23.86 -11.79
CA ALA A 200 8.63 22.81 -12.73
C ALA A 200 9.51 21.71 -12.11
N SER A 201 10.20 21.97 -10.99
CA SER A 201 10.96 20.95 -10.27
C SER A 201 10.04 19.95 -9.57
N TRP A 202 8.94 20.43 -8.98
CA TRP A 202 7.88 19.57 -8.44
C TRP A 202 7.31 18.63 -9.50
N ALA A 203 7.00 19.14 -10.71
CA ALA A 203 6.47 18.32 -11.79
C ALA A 203 7.39 17.13 -12.14
N ARG A 204 8.70 17.41 -12.22
CA ARG A 204 9.73 16.40 -12.51
C ARG A 204 9.83 15.33 -11.43
N TRP A 205 9.63 15.70 -10.17
CA TRP A 205 9.68 14.73 -9.06
C TRP A 205 8.44 13.86 -9.00
N VAL A 206 7.23 14.41 -9.23
CA VAL A 206 5.97 13.66 -9.13
C VAL A 206 5.74 12.73 -10.32
N ARG A 207 6.11 13.16 -11.54
CA ARG A 207 5.86 12.42 -12.79
C ARG A 207 6.24 10.92 -12.76
N PRO A 208 7.47 10.50 -12.37
CA PRO A 208 7.82 9.08 -12.36
C PRO A 208 6.92 8.26 -11.44
N TRP A 209 6.53 8.81 -10.28
CA TRP A 209 5.63 8.12 -9.36
C TRP A 209 4.21 8.01 -9.91
N THR A 210 3.70 9.09 -10.51
CA THR A 210 2.40 9.08 -11.19
C THR A 210 2.38 8.04 -12.31
N LEU A 211 3.45 7.97 -13.10
CA LEU A 211 3.55 7.00 -14.20
C LEU A 211 3.56 5.56 -13.68
N VAL A 212 4.37 5.25 -12.66
CA VAL A 212 4.41 3.91 -12.06
C VAL A 212 3.06 3.51 -11.49
N ALA A 213 2.44 4.37 -10.67
CA ALA A 213 1.11 4.12 -10.11
C ALA A 213 0.06 3.93 -11.22
N TRP A 214 0.08 4.76 -12.25
CA TRP A 214 -0.84 4.68 -13.37
C TRP A 214 -0.65 3.39 -14.19
N MET A 215 0.58 2.94 -14.44
CA MET A 215 0.85 1.69 -15.17
C MET A 215 0.33 0.48 -14.40
N PHE A 216 0.62 0.39 -13.10
CA PHE A 216 0.12 -0.70 -12.26
C PHE A 216 -1.40 -0.67 -12.13
N LEU A 217 -2.00 0.52 -11.99
CA LEU A 217 -3.46 0.65 -11.93
C LEU A 217 -4.10 0.22 -13.26
N THR A 218 -3.51 0.59 -14.40
CA THR A 218 -3.96 0.16 -15.73
C THR A 218 -3.90 -1.37 -15.86
N GLY A 219 -2.79 -1.99 -15.44
CA GLY A 219 -2.64 -3.45 -15.45
C GLY A 219 -3.60 -4.16 -14.49
N GLY A 220 -3.77 -3.62 -13.28
CA GLY A 220 -4.70 -4.14 -12.28
C GLY A 220 -6.14 -4.09 -12.79
N ILE A 221 -6.55 -2.96 -13.35
CA ILE A 221 -7.85 -2.77 -14.00
C ILE A 221 -8.04 -3.78 -15.14
N ALA A 222 -7.10 -3.86 -16.10
CA ALA A 222 -7.22 -4.75 -17.24
C ALA A 222 -7.31 -6.23 -16.84
N MET A 223 -6.47 -6.65 -15.88
CA MET A 223 -6.50 -8.01 -15.34
C MET A 223 -7.79 -8.29 -14.56
N GLY A 224 -8.29 -7.31 -13.80
CA GLY A 224 -9.53 -7.41 -13.04
C GLY A 224 -10.74 -7.61 -13.96
N SER A 225 -10.84 -6.78 -15.01
CA SER A 225 -11.93 -6.90 -15.99
C SER A 225 -11.87 -8.20 -16.78
N TYR A 226 -10.68 -8.71 -17.09
CA TYR A 226 -10.53 -10.04 -17.70
C TYR A 226 -11.04 -11.14 -16.74
N TRP A 227 -10.61 -11.11 -15.48
CA TRP A 227 -11.02 -12.09 -14.46
C TRP A 227 -12.54 -12.06 -14.22
N ALA A 228 -13.10 -10.88 -13.99
CA ALA A 228 -14.54 -10.71 -13.79
C ALA A 228 -15.36 -11.22 -14.97
N TYR A 229 -14.87 -11.04 -16.20
CA TYR A 229 -15.56 -11.50 -17.40
C TYR A 229 -15.71 -13.02 -17.44
N TYR A 230 -14.64 -13.79 -17.18
CA TYR A 230 -14.72 -15.25 -17.29
C TYR A 230 -15.24 -15.93 -16.01
N GLU A 231 -14.94 -15.40 -14.83
CA GLU A 231 -15.28 -16.04 -13.56
C GLU A 231 -16.73 -15.72 -13.15
N LEU A 232 -17.14 -14.47 -13.33
CA LEU A 232 -18.46 -14.00 -12.89
C LEU A 232 -19.45 -13.86 -14.05
N GLY A 233 -19.00 -13.91 -15.31
CA GLY A 233 -19.87 -13.85 -16.49
C GLY A 233 -20.63 -12.54 -16.65
N TRP A 234 -20.08 -11.40 -16.15
CA TRP A 234 -20.71 -10.07 -16.02
C TRP A 234 -21.14 -9.39 -17.34
N GLY A 235 -21.69 -10.12 -18.31
CA GLY A 235 -22.26 -9.56 -19.55
C GLY A 235 -21.27 -8.85 -20.48
N GLY A 236 -19.99 -8.79 -20.15
CA GLY A 236 -18.93 -8.13 -20.93
C GLY A 236 -17.69 -7.80 -20.11
N PHE A 237 -16.63 -7.36 -20.80
CA PHE A 237 -15.51 -6.67 -20.15
C PHE A 237 -16.05 -5.33 -19.67
N TRP A 238 -16.06 -5.07 -18.36
CA TRP A 238 -16.51 -3.81 -17.77
C TRP A 238 -18.02 -3.67 -17.50
N PHE A 239 -18.52 -4.36 -16.49
CA PHE A 239 -19.86 -4.15 -15.98
C PHE A 239 -19.75 -3.38 -14.68
N TRP A 240 -20.67 -2.45 -14.42
CA TRP A 240 -20.60 -1.45 -13.35
C TRP A 240 -20.52 -2.04 -11.92
N ASP A 241 -19.38 -2.64 -11.57
CA ASP A 241 -19.09 -3.16 -10.25
C ASP A 241 -18.40 -2.06 -9.41
N PRO A 242 -18.62 -2.04 -8.08
CA PRO A 242 -18.01 -1.03 -7.23
C PRO A 242 -16.47 -0.98 -7.29
N VAL A 243 -15.79 -2.10 -7.52
CA VAL A 243 -14.31 -2.21 -7.57
C VAL A 243 -13.76 -1.60 -8.87
N GLU A 244 -14.33 -1.94 -10.02
CA GLU A 244 -13.97 -1.29 -11.30
C GLU A 244 -14.23 0.22 -11.25
N ASN A 245 -15.38 0.65 -10.72
CA ASN A 245 -15.70 2.07 -10.61
C ASN A 245 -14.76 2.82 -9.65
N ALA A 246 -14.49 2.23 -8.49
CA ALA A 246 -13.60 2.83 -7.49
C ALA A 246 -12.17 2.98 -8.00
N SER A 247 -11.69 2.04 -8.82
CA SER A 247 -10.35 2.08 -9.42
C SER A 247 -10.27 2.97 -10.67
N PHE A 248 -11.37 3.14 -11.41
CA PHE A 248 -11.42 3.99 -12.60
C PHE A 248 -11.27 5.48 -12.30
N MET A 249 -11.89 5.98 -11.21
CA MET A 249 -11.79 7.39 -10.83
C MET A 249 -10.34 7.88 -10.61
N PRO A 250 -9.50 7.21 -9.79
CA PRO A 250 -8.10 7.59 -9.66
C PRO A 250 -7.30 7.34 -10.94
N TRP A 251 -7.71 6.41 -11.82
CA TRP A 251 -7.06 6.23 -13.12
C TRP A 251 -7.28 7.45 -14.04
N LEU A 252 -8.51 7.99 -14.10
CA LEU A 252 -8.80 9.23 -14.83
C LEU A 252 -8.04 10.43 -14.25
N ALA A 253 -8.07 10.60 -12.92
CA ALA A 253 -7.34 11.66 -12.26
C ALA A 253 -5.83 11.55 -12.46
N GLY A 254 -5.28 10.33 -12.39
CA GLY A 254 -3.87 10.04 -12.67
C GLY A 254 -3.49 10.32 -14.11
N THR A 255 -4.38 10.03 -15.07
CA THR A 255 -4.20 10.39 -16.48
C THR A 255 -4.11 11.91 -16.64
N ALA A 256 -5.03 12.66 -16.05
CA ALA A 256 -5.00 14.12 -16.07
C ALA A 256 -3.72 14.66 -15.42
N LEU A 257 -3.34 14.16 -14.24
CA LEU A 257 -2.12 14.55 -13.53
C LEU A 257 -0.86 14.31 -14.39
N LEU A 258 -0.76 13.17 -15.06
CA LEU A 258 0.39 12.84 -15.92
C LEU A 258 0.53 13.85 -17.07
N HIS A 259 -0.57 14.19 -17.73
CA HIS A 259 -0.58 15.20 -18.78
C HIS A 259 -0.22 16.60 -18.25
N SER A 260 -0.82 17.02 -17.13
CA SER A 260 -0.54 18.30 -16.49
C SER A 260 0.92 18.41 -16.04
N ALA A 261 1.51 17.35 -15.48
CA ALA A 261 2.91 17.33 -15.07
C ALA A 261 3.86 17.51 -16.26
N ILE A 262 3.59 16.85 -17.40
CA ILE A 262 4.39 16.99 -18.63
C ILE A 262 4.32 18.43 -19.16
N VAL A 263 3.13 19.04 -19.18
CA VAL A 263 2.96 20.43 -19.62
C VAL A 263 3.69 21.40 -18.70
N MET A 264 3.57 21.20 -17.38
CA MET A 264 4.22 22.06 -16.39
C MET A 264 5.75 21.99 -16.48
N GLU A 265 6.31 20.80 -16.67
CA GLU A 265 7.74 20.58 -16.85
C GLU A 265 8.28 21.23 -18.13
N LYS A 266 7.54 21.16 -19.24
CA LYS A 266 8.00 21.67 -20.54
C LYS A 266 7.79 23.17 -20.74
N ARG A 267 6.79 23.77 -20.10
CA ARG A 267 6.33 25.13 -20.44
C ARG A 267 6.31 26.13 -19.29
N SER A 268 6.53 25.73 -18.03
CA SER A 268 6.33 26.59 -16.86
C SER A 268 4.97 27.33 -16.87
N ALA A 269 3.95 26.73 -17.50
CA ALA A 269 2.74 27.42 -17.96
C ALA A 269 1.50 27.22 -17.06
N LEU A 270 1.68 26.60 -15.88
CA LEU A 270 0.65 26.52 -14.85
C LEU A 270 1.16 27.35 -13.65
N LYS A 271 0.87 28.65 -13.68
CA LYS A 271 1.01 29.57 -12.54
C LYS A 271 -0.38 30.00 -12.10
#